data_AF-A0A813QMS1-F1
#
_entry.id   AF-A0A813QMS1-F1
#
_cell.length_a   1.000
_cell.length_b   1.000
_cell.length_c   1.000
_cell.angle_alpha   90.00
_cell.angle_beta   90.00
_cell.angle_gamma   90.00
#
_symmetry.space_group_name_H-M   'P 1'
#
loop_
_entity.id
_entity.type
_entity.pdbx_description
1 polymer ?
#
loop_
_entity_poly.entity_id
_entity_poly.type
_entity_poly.pdbx_seq_one_letter_code
_entity_poly.pdbx_strand_id
1 'polypeptide(L)'
;MVLLKDTNNQDFFQLDHDQTPQSYLDRIAHENQLELNKKQFALFMDDQDPLGYIRQKFSYPKLGTLPKVDKKRIEPSNECIYLCGQSLGLMPLRTIDYMNAFMNDWATLGVYGHFTGSNPWAKCDIPCLSTMSLLVGGQIKEVALMNQLSSNLHFMMTAFYQPQSNRYKILYEEHAFPSDQYAINSQIKLHGYDPKDAKIVIKAREKRGAELSFRSIDITAQQIHDELEKIGVVIDIRDDIIRIAPVSLYNSFADIFQFLSLLKEAIIALTTVSKESSTN
;
A
#
# COMPACT_ATOMS: atom_id res chain seq x y z
N MET A 1 -16.00 -1.71 -10.52
CA MET A 1 -16.14 -1.05 -9.21
C MET A 1 -16.92 -2.00 -8.33
N VAL A 2 -16.25 -2.73 -7.43
CA VAL A 2 -16.96 -3.53 -6.43
C VAL A 2 -17.54 -2.51 -5.46
N LEU A 3 -18.84 -2.25 -5.56
CA LEU A 3 -19.56 -1.47 -4.57
C LEU A 3 -19.51 -2.30 -3.29
N LEU A 4 -18.65 -1.90 -2.35
CA LEU A 4 -18.68 -2.46 -1.01
C LEU A 4 -20.02 -2.07 -0.42
N LYS A 5 -20.85 -3.08 -0.15
CA LYS A 5 -22.10 -2.92 0.57
C LYS A 5 -21.85 -3.21 2.04
N ASP A 6 -22.54 -2.49 2.91
CA ASP A 6 -22.52 -2.78 4.35
C ASP A 6 -23.16 -4.15 4.65
N THR A 7 -23.12 -4.56 5.92
CA THR A 7 -23.74 -5.82 6.36
C THR A 7 -25.25 -5.86 6.15
N ASN A 8 -25.89 -4.72 5.85
CA ASN A 8 -27.30 -4.57 5.53
C ASN A 8 -27.55 -4.40 4.03
N ASN A 9 -26.53 -4.61 3.19
CA ASN A 9 -26.60 -4.52 1.73
C ASN A 9 -26.83 -3.09 1.18
N GLN A 10 -26.50 -2.05 1.96
CA GLN A 10 -26.50 -0.64 1.55
C GLN A 10 -25.14 -0.25 0.96
N ASP A 11 -25.13 0.57 -0.09
CA ASP A 11 -23.89 1.06 -0.69
C ASP A 11 -23.15 1.99 0.29
N PHE A 12 -21.88 1.70 0.60
CA PHE A 12 -21.07 2.55 1.50
C PHE A 12 -20.82 3.95 0.92
N PHE A 13 -20.72 4.06 -0.40
CA PHE A 13 -20.48 5.32 -1.11
C PHE A 13 -21.18 5.28 -2.48
N GLN A 14 -22.14 6.18 -2.69
CA GLN A 14 -22.58 6.58 -4.03
C GLN A 14 -21.81 7.84 -4.41
N LEU A 15 -20.73 7.67 -5.19
CA LEU A 15 -20.28 8.77 -6.03
C LEU A 15 -21.20 8.77 -7.25
N ASP A 16 -21.90 9.88 -7.49
CA ASP A 16 -22.56 10.08 -8.78
C ASP A 16 -21.52 9.86 -9.89
N HIS A 17 -21.90 9.15 -10.96
CA HIS A 17 -20.97 8.70 -12.00
C HIS A 17 -20.14 9.84 -12.64
N ASP A 18 -20.58 11.08 -12.51
CA ASP A 18 -19.94 12.28 -13.04
C ASP A 18 -19.14 13.10 -12.00
N GLN A 19 -19.13 12.70 -10.73
CA GLN A 19 -18.47 13.44 -9.66
C GLN A 19 -16.99 13.02 -9.54
N THR A 20 -16.08 13.98 -9.68
CA THR A 20 -14.65 13.77 -9.38
C THR A 20 -14.39 13.86 -7.87
N PRO A 21 -13.34 13.20 -7.33
CA PRO A 21 -12.94 13.37 -5.93
C PRO A 21 -12.75 14.83 -5.53
N GLN A 22 -12.17 15.65 -6.42
CA GLN A 22 -12.00 17.08 -6.19
C GLN A 22 -13.34 17.79 -6.02
N SER A 23 -14.27 17.62 -6.98
CA SER A 23 -15.60 18.24 -6.90
C SER A 23 -16.42 17.76 -5.70
N TYR A 24 -16.20 16.53 -5.22
CA TYR A 24 -16.81 16.02 -4.00
C TYR A 24 -16.28 16.79 -2.78
N LEU A 25 -14.96 16.92 -2.65
CA LEU A 25 -14.33 17.64 -1.54
C LEU A 25 -14.70 19.13 -1.55
N ASP A 26 -14.69 19.79 -2.71
CA ASP A 26 -15.08 21.19 -2.86
C ASP A 26 -16.52 21.44 -2.39
N ARG A 27 -17.45 20.55 -2.76
CA ARG A 27 -18.85 20.62 -2.34
C ARG A 27 -18.99 20.50 -0.83
N ILE A 28 -18.36 19.47 -0.23
CA ILE A 28 -18.40 19.25 1.23
C ILE A 28 -17.81 20.46 1.98
N ALA A 29 -16.70 21.02 1.48
CA ALA A 29 -16.08 22.21 2.06
C ALA A 29 -17.02 23.42 2.01
N HIS A 30 -17.65 23.67 0.85
CA HIS A 30 -18.60 24.76 0.66
C HIS A 30 -19.85 24.61 1.55
N GLU A 31 -20.49 23.43 1.57
CA GLU A 31 -21.68 23.15 2.38
C GLU A 31 -21.46 23.35 3.88
N ASN A 32 -20.24 23.07 4.36
CA ASN A 32 -19.87 23.18 5.77
C ASN A 32 -19.11 24.47 6.11
N GLN A 33 -18.94 25.40 5.16
CA GLN A 33 -18.19 26.67 5.35
C GLN A 33 -16.76 26.45 5.85
N LEU A 34 -16.08 25.42 5.31
CA LEU A 34 -14.71 25.06 5.64
C LEU A 34 -13.80 25.30 4.44
N GLU A 35 -12.52 25.53 4.70
CA GLU A 35 -11.48 25.63 3.68
C GLU A 35 -10.72 24.31 3.55
N LEU A 36 -10.61 23.76 2.33
CA LEU A 36 -9.97 22.47 2.06
C LEU A 36 -8.55 22.34 2.60
N ASN A 37 -7.79 23.43 2.59
CA ASN A 37 -6.38 23.46 2.99
C ASN A 37 -6.18 23.81 4.47
N LYS A 38 -7.20 23.61 5.32
CA LYS A 38 -7.15 23.89 6.76
C LYS A 38 -7.35 22.62 7.59
N LYS A 39 -6.73 22.61 8.78
CA LYS A 39 -6.82 21.51 9.74
C LYS A 39 -8.27 21.19 10.12
N GLN A 40 -9.12 22.22 10.23
CA GLN A 40 -10.53 22.05 10.58
C GLN A 40 -11.28 21.18 9.55
N PHE A 41 -11.00 21.35 8.26
CA PHE A 41 -11.61 20.51 7.22
C PHE A 41 -11.15 19.05 7.34
N ALA A 42 -9.86 18.82 7.56
CA ALA A 42 -9.33 17.47 7.76
C ALA A 42 -9.96 16.76 8.98
N LEU A 43 -10.09 17.46 10.10
CA LEU A 43 -10.75 16.92 11.30
C LEU A 43 -12.25 16.66 11.08
N PHE A 44 -12.93 17.53 10.33
CA PHE A 44 -14.32 17.32 9.94
C PHE A 44 -14.45 16.05 9.09
N MET A 45 -13.61 15.87 8.08
CA MET A 45 -13.65 14.67 7.24
C MET A 45 -13.35 13.38 8.02
N ASP A 46 -12.46 13.43 9.01
CA ASP A 46 -12.19 12.29 9.90
C ASP A 46 -13.40 11.93 10.77
N ASP A 47 -14.12 12.93 11.28
CA ASP A 47 -15.35 12.71 12.07
C ASP A 47 -16.49 12.11 11.21
N GLN A 48 -16.50 12.43 9.91
CA GLN A 48 -17.48 11.91 8.96
C GLN A 48 -17.09 10.57 8.33
N ASP A 49 -15.91 10.02 8.63
CA ASP A 49 -15.46 8.74 8.06
C ASP A 49 -16.13 7.54 8.77
N PRO A 50 -17.08 6.84 8.13
CA PRO A 50 -17.76 5.70 8.76
C PRO A 50 -16.81 4.51 9.03
N LEU A 51 -15.63 4.51 8.42
CA LEU A 51 -14.60 3.48 8.58
C LEU A 51 -13.44 3.92 9.47
N GLY A 52 -13.46 5.15 10.01
CA GLY A 52 -12.34 5.70 10.79
C GLY A 52 -11.99 4.87 12.02
N TYR A 53 -12.96 4.15 12.59
CA TYR A 53 -12.75 3.22 13.70
C TYR A 53 -11.80 2.06 13.37
N ILE A 54 -11.63 1.71 12.08
CA ILE A 54 -10.74 0.63 11.63
C ILE A 54 -9.29 0.97 11.94
N ARG A 55 -8.92 2.25 11.96
CA ARG A 55 -7.57 2.72 12.30
C ARG A 55 -7.05 2.10 13.61
N GLN A 56 -7.92 2.02 14.62
CA GLN A 56 -7.59 1.50 15.96
C GLN A 56 -7.29 -0.01 15.96
N LYS A 57 -7.50 -0.70 14.84
CA LYS A 57 -7.21 -2.14 14.67
C LYS A 57 -5.80 -2.39 14.14
N PHE A 58 -4.99 -1.35 13.93
CA PHE A 58 -3.62 -1.44 13.43
C PHE A 58 -2.59 -1.00 14.47
N SER A 59 -1.42 -1.62 14.44
CA SER A 59 -0.27 -1.24 15.26
C SER A 59 0.55 -0.18 14.55
N TYR A 60 0.63 1.01 15.15
CA TYR A 60 1.50 2.09 14.67
C TYR A 60 2.86 2.06 15.36
N PRO A 61 3.96 2.19 14.61
CA PRO A 61 5.25 2.49 15.20
C PRO A 61 5.18 3.78 16.03
N LYS A 62 5.67 3.72 17.26
CA LYS A 62 5.85 4.91 18.10
C LYS A 62 7.13 5.62 17.69
N LEU A 63 7.15 6.95 17.71
CA LEU A 63 8.30 7.75 17.27
C LEU A 63 9.60 7.35 17.98
N GLY A 64 9.55 7.01 19.26
CA GLY A 64 10.71 6.55 20.02
C GLY A 64 11.34 5.23 19.55
N THR A 65 10.60 4.44 18.76
CA THR A 65 11.04 3.14 18.21
C THR A 65 11.69 3.25 16.83
N LEU A 66 11.51 4.37 16.14
CA LEU A 66 12.05 4.59 14.81
C LEU A 66 13.55 4.95 14.85
N PRO A 67 14.36 4.45 13.90
CA PRO A 67 15.82 4.46 14.02
C PRO A 67 16.47 5.84 13.86
N LYS A 68 15.87 6.75 13.10
CA LYS A 68 16.48 8.04 12.70
C LYS A 68 15.70 9.28 13.16
N VAL A 69 14.71 9.08 14.04
CA VAL A 69 13.93 10.18 14.61
C VAL A 69 14.79 11.02 15.56
N ASP A 70 14.72 12.34 15.44
CA ASP A 70 15.32 13.27 16.39
C ASP A 70 14.41 13.41 17.62
N LYS A 71 14.74 12.65 18.66
CA LYS A 71 14.00 12.60 19.94
C LYS A 71 13.93 13.96 20.66
N LYS A 72 14.70 14.97 20.27
CA LYS A 72 14.59 16.33 20.84
C LYS A 72 13.47 17.15 20.20
N ARG A 73 13.03 16.77 18.99
CA ARG A 73 12.02 17.49 18.21
C ARG A 73 10.62 16.89 18.34
N ILE A 74 10.50 15.70 18.91
CA ILE A 74 9.24 14.96 18.97
C ILE A 74 8.98 14.38 20.35
N GLU A 75 7.73 14.00 20.60
CA GLU A 75 7.31 13.23 21.77
C GLU A 75 7.43 11.73 21.46
N PRO A 76 8.35 10.97 22.09
CA PRO A 76 8.61 9.57 21.74
C PRO A 76 7.41 8.63 21.83
N SER A 77 6.42 8.95 22.67
CA SER A 77 5.20 8.15 22.84
C SER A 77 4.17 8.35 21.72
N ASN A 78 4.31 9.38 20.89
CA ASN A 78 3.41 9.63 19.77
C ASN A 78 3.59 8.60 18.65
N GLU A 79 2.56 8.46 17.81
CA GLU A 79 2.61 7.63 16.62
C GLU A 79 3.30 8.35 15.47
N CYS A 80 3.97 7.58 14.60
CA CYS A 80 4.48 8.10 13.34
C CYS A 80 3.35 8.39 12.35
N ILE A 81 3.62 9.28 11.40
CA ILE A 81 2.77 9.41 10.21
C ILE A 81 3.24 8.38 9.20
N TYR A 82 2.45 7.32 9.01
CA TYR A 82 2.83 6.18 8.19
C TYR A 82 2.15 6.22 6.82
N LEU A 83 2.91 6.50 5.76
CA LEU A 83 2.43 6.64 4.38
C LEU A 83 3.19 5.75 3.39
N CYS A 84 3.71 4.61 3.89
CA CYS A 84 4.50 3.62 3.16
C CYS A 84 3.75 2.28 2.98
N GLY A 85 2.41 2.33 2.99
CA GLY A 85 1.56 1.14 2.95
C GLY A 85 1.66 0.30 1.67
N GLN A 86 2.07 0.91 0.56
CA GLN A 86 2.34 0.23 -0.71
C GLN A 86 3.56 -0.70 -0.66
N SER A 87 4.47 -0.44 0.27
CA SER A 87 5.68 -1.24 0.47
C SER A 87 5.43 -2.31 1.53
N LEU A 88 5.00 -1.87 2.71
CA LEU A 88 4.63 -2.75 3.82
C LEU A 88 3.44 -2.15 4.57
N GLY A 89 2.33 -2.89 4.64
CA GLY A 89 1.17 -2.47 5.41
C GLY A 89 1.43 -2.47 6.92
N LEU A 90 0.75 -1.60 7.67
CA LEU A 90 0.75 -1.68 9.13
C LEU A 90 0.17 -3.03 9.57
N MET A 91 0.70 -3.57 10.67
CA MET A 91 0.26 -4.86 11.20
C MET A 91 -1.12 -4.72 11.86
N PRO A 92 -2.15 -5.50 11.47
CA PRO A 92 -3.37 -5.61 12.24
C PRO A 92 -3.11 -6.19 13.63
N LEU A 93 -3.72 -5.62 14.68
CA LEU A 93 -3.50 -6.05 16.07
C LEU A 93 -3.83 -7.54 16.30
N ARG A 94 -4.88 -8.04 15.63
CA ARG A 94 -5.30 -9.45 15.72
C ARG A 94 -4.28 -10.44 15.18
N THR A 95 -3.30 -10.01 14.38
CA THR A 95 -2.26 -10.90 13.85
C THR A 95 -1.54 -11.64 14.98
N ILE A 96 -1.26 -10.96 16.10
CA ILE A 96 -0.60 -11.57 17.26
C ILE A 96 -1.45 -12.70 17.84
N ASP A 97 -2.77 -12.49 17.98
CA ASP A 97 -3.68 -13.49 18.53
C ASP A 97 -3.72 -14.76 17.68
N TYR A 98 -3.84 -14.61 16.35
CA TYR A 98 -3.83 -15.74 15.42
C TYR A 98 -2.50 -16.50 15.46
N MET A 99 -1.37 -15.78 15.42
CA MET A 99 -0.05 -16.41 15.47
C MET A 99 0.17 -17.18 16.77
N ASN A 100 -0.23 -16.60 17.91
CA ASN A 100 -0.15 -17.27 19.21
C ASN A 100 -1.04 -18.52 19.26
N ALA A 101 -2.23 -18.49 18.65
CA ALA A 101 -3.09 -19.67 18.56
C ALA A 101 -2.41 -20.81 17.80
N PHE A 102 -1.78 -20.52 16.65
CA PHE A 102 -1.03 -21.54 15.90
C PHE A 102 0.16 -22.09 16.69
N MET A 103 0.92 -21.23 17.36
CA MET A 103 2.05 -21.66 18.20
C MET A 103 1.61 -22.51 19.38
N ASN A 104 0.49 -22.16 20.02
CA ASN A 104 -0.06 -22.92 21.14
C ASN A 104 -0.61 -24.28 20.70
N ASP A 105 -1.34 -24.33 19.58
CA ASP A 105 -1.82 -25.59 18.99
C ASP A 105 -0.62 -26.49 18.65
N TRP A 106 0.48 -25.92 18.13
CA TRP A 106 1.69 -26.70 17.87
C TRP A 106 2.33 -27.27 19.14
N ALA A 107 2.50 -26.44 20.16
CA ALA A 107 3.11 -26.86 21.42
C ALA A 107 2.31 -27.93 22.16
N THR A 108 0.98 -27.92 22.03
CA THR A 108 0.08 -28.79 22.79
C THR A 108 -0.38 -30.04 22.03
N LEU A 109 -0.60 -29.92 20.72
CA LEU A 109 -1.15 -31.01 19.89
C LEU A 109 -0.09 -31.70 19.05
N GLY A 110 1.07 -31.07 18.81
CA GLY A 110 2.08 -31.59 17.89
C GLY A 110 1.48 -31.93 16.53
N VAL A 111 1.73 -33.14 16.03
CA VAL A 111 1.21 -33.61 14.73
C VAL A 111 -0.33 -33.61 14.64
N TYR A 112 -1.04 -33.74 15.77
CA TYR A 112 -2.50 -33.76 15.75
C TYR A 112 -3.10 -32.40 15.30
N GLY A 113 -2.36 -31.30 15.46
CA GLY A 113 -2.76 -29.96 15.00
C GLY A 113 -2.99 -29.85 13.49
N HIS A 114 -2.55 -30.84 12.69
CA HIS A 114 -2.93 -30.90 11.28
C HIS A 114 -4.45 -30.96 11.06
N PHE A 115 -5.17 -31.66 11.94
CA PHE A 115 -6.59 -31.97 11.76
C PHE A 115 -7.47 -31.57 12.95
N THR A 116 -6.88 -31.15 14.07
CA THR A 116 -7.58 -30.69 15.28
C THR A 116 -7.09 -29.32 15.71
N GLY A 117 -7.63 -28.79 16.81
CA GLY A 117 -7.31 -27.46 17.32
C GLY A 117 -8.25 -26.38 16.81
N SER A 118 -7.94 -25.13 17.14
CA SER A 118 -8.80 -23.99 16.78
C SER A 118 -8.67 -23.65 15.29
N ASN A 119 -7.49 -23.89 14.71
CA ASN A 119 -7.21 -23.67 13.30
C ASN A 119 -6.46 -24.87 12.70
N PRO A 120 -7.16 -25.94 12.29
CA PRO A 120 -6.52 -27.14 11.73
C PRO A 120 -5.65 -26.81 10.51
N TRP A 121 -4.37 -27.18 10.54
CA TRP A 121 -3.39 -26.69 9.56
C TRP A 121 -3.60 -27.21 8.14
N ALA A 122 -4.17 -28.42 7.99
CA ALA A 122 -4.42 -28.99 6.67
C ALA A 122 -5.47 -28.22 5.84
N LYS A 123 -6.20 -27.29 6.46
CA LYS A 123 -7.26 -26.48 5.85
C LYS A 123 -7.12 -24.99 6.17
N CYS A 124 -5.91 -24.54 6.50
CA CYS A 124 -5.68 -23.17 6.99
C CYS A 124 -6.00 -22.08 5.96
N ASP A 125 -6.02 -22.43 4.68
CA ASP A 125 -6.36 -21.57 3.54
C ASP A 125 -7.88 -21.37 3.40
N ILE A 126 -8.67 -22.40 3.67
CA ILE A 126 -10.12 -22.43 3.40
C ILE A 126 -10.90 -21.28 4.04
N PRO A 127 -10.70 -20.92 5.33
CA PRO A 127 -11.50 -19.88 6.00
C PRO A 127 -11.41 -18.50 5.34
N CYS A 128 -10.34 -18.22 4.59
CA CYS A 128 -10.11 -16.93 3.95
C CYS A 128 -10.61 -16.85 2.50
N LEU A 129 -11.01 -17.98 1.90
CA LEU A 129 -11.37 -18.03 0.47
C LEU A 129 -12.60 -17.21 0.13
N SER A 130 -13.63 -17.19 0.98
CA SER A 130 -14.85 -16.40 0.74
C SER A 130 -14.58 -14.90 0.71
N THR A 131 -13.84 -14.41 1.70
CA THR A 131 -13.43 -13.00 1.79
C THR A 131 -12.52 -12.62 0.62
N MET A 132 -11.55 -13.47 0.26
CA MET A 132 -10.64 -13.21 -0.85
C MET A 132 -11.37 -13.21 -2.20
N SER A 133 -12.32 -14.13 -2.39
CA SER A 133 -13.21 -14.21 -3.56
C SER A 133 -13.99 -12.91 -3.76
N LEU A 134 -14.55 -12.34 -2.68
CA LEU A 134 -15.21 -11.04 -2.73
C LEU A 134 -14.23 -9.91 -3.12
N LEU A 135 -13.03 -9.91 -2.56
CA LEU A 135 -12.03 -8.87 -2.80
C LEU A 135 -11.53 -8.83 -4.25
N VAL A 136 -11.26 -10.00 -4.84
CA VAL A 136 -10.75 -10.12 -6.22
C VAL A 136 -11.86 -10.17 -7.27
N GLY A 137 -13.12 -10.30 -6.86
CA GLY A 137 -14.27 -10.39 -7.76
C GLY A 137 -14.36 -11.70 -8.55
N GLY A 138 -13.83 -12.80 -8.00
CA GLY A 138 -13.87 -14.15 -8.60
C GLY A 138 -14.73 -15.11 -7.79
N GLN A 139 -15.00 -16.31 -8.30
CA GLN A 139 -15.70 -17.37 -7.54
C GLN A 139 -14.76 -18.01 -6.52
N ILE A 140 -15.29 -18.55 -5.42
CA ILE A 140 -14.49 -19.24 -4.38
C ILE A 140 -13.58 -20.32 -4.99
N LYS A 141 -14.08 -21.09 -5.97
CA LYS A 141 -13.32 -22.14 -6.67
C LYS A 141 -12.27 -21.64 -7.66
N GLU A 142 -12.22 -20.33 -7.92
CA GLU A 142 -11.24 -19.67 -8.79
C GLU A 142 -10.11 -19.02 -7.96
N VAL A 143 -10.19 -19.08 -6.63
CA VAL A 143 -9.22 -18.46 -5.72
C VAL A 143 -8.45 -19.54 -4.95
N ALA A 144 -7.13 -19.38 -4.88
CA ALA A 144 -6.25 -20.18 -4.05
C ALA A 144 -5.31 -19.28 -3.26
N LEU A 145 -5.15 -19.55 -1.97
CA LEU A 145 -4.23 -18.85 -1.07
C LEU A 145 -3.00 -19.73 -0.85
N MET A 146 -1.91 -19.45 -1.56
CA MET A 146 -0.71 -20.29 -1.51
C MET A 146 0.56 -19.48 -1.81
N ASN A 147 1.70 -19.97 -1.32
CA ASN A 147 3.05 -19.50 -1.61
C ASN A 147 3.22 -17.95 -1.54
N GLN A 148 3.98 -17.39 -2.48
CA GLN A 148 4.24 -15.96 -2.65
C GLN A 148 3.86 -15.55 -4.09
N LEU A 149 3.71 -14.24 -4.31
CA LEU A 149 3.29 -13.66 -5.59
C LEU A 149 4.10 -14.19 -6.79
N SER A 150 5.43 -14.05 -6.75
CA SER A 150 6.29 -14.42 -7.88
C SER A 150 6.31 -15.93 -8.14
N SER A 151 6.25 -16.76 -7.10
CA SER A 151 6.14 -18.22 -7.24
C SER A 151 4.82 -18.62 -7.90
N ASN A 152 3.71 -17.99 -7.50
CA ASN A 152 2.41 -18.23 -8.12
C ASN A 152 2.37 -17.78 -9.58
N LEU A 153 3.01 -16.65 -9.90
CA LEU A 153 3.18 -16.23 -11.30
C LEU A 153 3.93 -17.29 -12.11
N HIS A 154 5.01 -17.87 -11.57
CA HIS A 154 5.69 -18.99 -12.21
C HIS A 154 4.79 -20.19 -12.45
N PHE A 155 4.00 -20.63 -11.46
CA PHE A 155 3.06 -21.74 -11.64
C PHE A 155 2.02 -21.47 -12.72
N MET A 156 1.47 -20.26 -12.74
CA MET A 156 0.55 -19.81 -13.79
C MET A 156 1.23 -19.84 -15.16
N MET A 157 2.45 -19.33 -15.27
CA MET A 157 3.19 -19.34 -16.53
C MET A 157 3.51 -20.77 -16.98
N THR A 158 3.96 -21.66 -16.10
CA THR A 158 4.22 -23.07 -16.45
C THR A 158 2.97 -23.78 -16.98
N ALA A 159 1.78 -23.46 -16.45
CA ALA A 159 0.53 -24.03 -16.92
C ALA A 159 0.05 -23.39 -18.24
N PHE A 160 0.02 -22.06 -18.32
CA PHE A 160 -0.67 -21.32 -19.37
C PHE A 160 0.22 -20.85 -20.54
N TYR A 161 1.53 -20.67 -20.33
CA TYR A 161 2.46 -20.29 -21.40
C TYR A 161 2.94 -21.55 -22.13
N GLN A 162 2.20 -21.92 -23.18
CA GLN A 162 2.47 -23.09 -24.03
C GLN A 162 2.86 -22.60 -25.44
N PRO A 163 4.08 -22.08 -25.64
CA PRO A 163 4.44 -21.38 -26.87
C PRO A 163 4.43 -22.31 -28.09
N GLN A 164 3.87 -21.81 -29.19
CA GLN A 164 3.85 -22.43 -30.51
C GLN A 164 4.60 -21.55 -31.51
N SER A 165 5.02 -22.09 -32.65
CA SER A 165 5.81 -21.35 -33.67
C SER A 165 5.16 -20.04 -34.13
N ASN A 166 3.83 -19.98 -34.17
CA ASN A 166 3.06 -18.77 -34.53
C ASN A 166 2.53 -17.96 -33.33
N ARG A 167 2.74 -18.44 -32.09
CA ARG A 167 2.23 -17.83 -30.86
C ARG A 167 3.16 -18.16 -29.69
N TYR A 168 4.21 -17.36 -29.54
CA TYR A 168 5.22 -17.54 -28.49
C TYR A 168 5.58 -16.25 -27.76
N LYS A 169 5.04 -15.10 -28.18
CA LYS A 169 5.40 -13.81 -27.55
C LYS A 169 4.53 -13.52 -26.34
N ILE A 170 5.12 -12.93 -25.30
CA ILE A 170 4.42 -12.44 -24.10
C ILE A 170 4.33 -10.91 -24.16
N LEU A 171 3.12 -10.38 -24.01
CA LEU A 171 2.87 -8.95 -23.87
C LEU A 171 3.11 -8.53 -22.41
N TYR A 172 3.92 -7.50 -22.17
CA TYR A 172 4.17 -6.98 -20.82
C TYR A 172 4.47 -5.48 -20.82
N GLU A 173 4.35 -4.83 -19.66
CA GLU A 173 4.55 -3.40 -19.48
C GLU A 173 6.04 -3.03 -19.26
N GLU A 174 6.50 -1.92 -19.87
CA GLU A 174 7.92 -1.50 -19.92
C GLU A 174 8.61 -1.44 -18.55
N HIS A 175 7.89 -0.98 -17.52
CA HIS A 175 8.39 -0.79 -16.17
C HIS A 175 7.82 -1.79 -15.15
N ALA A 176 7.39 -2.97 -15.62
CA ALA A 176 6.87 -4.01 -14.75
C ALA A 176 7.90 -4.36 -13.66
N PHE A 177 7.42 -4.77 -12.49
CA PHE A 177 8.29 -5.00 -11.35
C PHE A 177 9.39 -6.04 -11.66
N PRO A 178 10.63 -5.90 -11.15
CA PRO A 178 11.75 -6.72 -11.59
C PRO A 178 11.52 -8.24 -11.47
N SER A 179 10.82 -8.71 -10.43
CA SER A 179 10.55 -10.15 -10.28
C SER A 179 9.67 -10.71 -11.40
N ASP A 180 8.69 -9.94 -11.88
CA ASP A 180 7.80 -10.32 -12.97
C ASP A 180 8.58 -10.40 -14.28
N GLN A 181 9.50 -9.47 -14.51
CA GLN A 181 10.41 -9.52 -15.65
C GLN A 181 11.29 -10.77 -15.60
N TYR A 182 11.82 -11.13 -14.44
CA TYR A 182 12.63 -12.35 -14.28
C TYR A 182 11.79 -13.62 -14.48
N ALA A 183 10.56 -13.66 -13.96
CA ALA A 183 9.64 -14.78 -14.15
C ALA A 183 9.31 -14.99 -15.63
N ILE A 184 8.96 -13.92 -16.35
CA ILE A 184 8.68 -13.96 -17.79
C ILE A 184 9.93 -14.38 -18.57
N ASN A 185 11.08 -13.75 -18.33
CA ASN A 185 12.30 -14.03 -19.08
C ASN A 185 12.79 -15.47 -18.87
N SER A 186 12.69 -16.00 -17.66
CA SER A 186 13.10 -17.37 -17.36
C SER A 186 12.17 -18.41 -18.00
N GLN A 187 10.86 -18.17 -18.00
CA GLN A 187 9.89 -19.03 -18.70
C GLN A 187 10.13 -19.03 -20.22
N ILE A 188 10.35 -17.87 -20.82
CA ILE A 188 10.70 -17.78 -22.26
C ILE A 188 11.95 -18.62 -22.58
N LYS A 189 13.02 -18.45 -21.78
CA LYS A 189 14.27 -19.19 -21.97
C LYS A 189 14.10 -20.69 -21.77
N LEU A 190 13.28 -21.11 -20.81
CA LEU A 190 12.98 -22.53 -20.55
C LEU A 190 12.35 -23.20 -21.78
N HIS A 191 11.59 -22.46 -22.58
CA HIS A 191 11.00 -22.93 -23.83
C HIS A 191 11.89 -22.70 -25.08
N GLY A 192 13.16 -22.32 -24.90
CA GLY A 192 14.14 -22.21 -25.98
C GLY A 192 14.08 -20.94 -26.83
N TYR A 193 13.34 -19.91 -26.39
CA TYR A 193 13.25 -18.63 -27.09
C TYR A 193 14.18 -17.56 -26.48
N ASP A 194 14.56 -16.55 -27.26
CA ASP A 194 15.24 -15.36 -26.75
C ASP A 194 14.19 -14.34 -26.23
N PRO A 195 14.27 -13.89 -24.96
CA PRO A 195 13.41 -12.82 -24.44
C PRO A 195 13.43 -11.52 -25.24
N LYS A 196 14.48 -11.24 -26.02
CA LYS A 196 14.50 -10.08 -26.92
C LYS A 196 13.47 -10.19 -28.04
N ASP A 197 13.21 -11.40 -28.53
CA ASP A 197 12.29 -11.66 -29.65
C ASP A 197 10.90 -12.09 -29.19
N ALA A 198 10.83 -12.76 -28.03
CA ALA A 198 9.63 -13.37 -27.47
C ALA A 198 8.86 -12.45 -26.50
N LYS A 199 9.17 -11.16 -26.49
CA LYS A 199 8.42 -10.16 -25.70
C LYS A 199 7.86 -9.06 -26.59
N ILE A 200 6.69 -8.57 -26.22
CA ILE A 200 6.09 -7.35 -26.76
C ILE A 200 5.97 -6.39 -25.59
N VAL A 201 6.71 -5.28 -25.65
CA VAL A 201 6.72 -4.26 -24.61
C VAL A 201 5.66 -3.21 -24.92
N ILE A 202 4.78 -2.92 -23.96
CA ILE A 202 3.84 -1.81 -24.04
C ILE A 202 4.14 -0.77 -22.97
N LYS A 203 3.93 0.50 -23.32
CA LYS A 203 4.01 1.59 -22.35
C LYS A 203 2.67 1.78 -21.67
N ALA A 204 2.72 2.12 -20.38
CA ALA A 204 1.52 2.50 -19.66
C ALA A 204 0.80 3.68 -20.34
N ARG A 205 -0.53 3.69 -20.28
CA ARG A 205 -1.36 4.84 -20.66
C ARG A 205 -1.21 5.95 -19.61
N GLU A 206 -1.75 7.14 -19.88
CA GLU A 206 -1.66 8.28 -18.97
C GLU A 206 -2.11 7.99 -17.51
N LYS A 207 -1.51 8.77 -16.60
CA LYS A 207 -1.42 8.61 -15.15
C LYS A 207 -2.72 8.13 -14.49
N ARG A 208 -2.72 6.89 -13.98
CA ARG A 208 -3.74 6.35 -13.07
C ARG A 208 -3.03 5.68 -11.90
N GLY A 209 -3.53 5.87 -10.68
CA GLY A 209 -2.98 5.26 -9.47
C GLY A 209 -3.52 5.92 -8.20
N ALA A 210 -3.34 5.24 -7.07
CA ALA A 210 -3.65 5.74 -5.73
C ALA A 210 -2.40 6.20 -4.96
N GLU A 211 -1.24 6.23 -5.64
CA GLU A 211 0.03 6.73 -5.10
C GLU A 211 0.27 8.14 -5.63
N LEU A 212 0.71 9.04 -4.74
CA LEU A 212 1.25 10.34 -5.12
C LEU A 212 2.77 10.22 -5.25
N SER A 213 3.29 10.43 -6.45
CA SER A 213 4.72 10.50 -6.72
C SER A 213 5.12 11.93 -7.11
N PHE A 214 6.11 12.49 -6.45
CA PHE A 214 6.63 13.82 -6.77
C PHE A 214 8.14 13.90 -6.61
N ARG A 215 8.73 14.87 -7.30
CA ARG A 215 10.17 15.16 -7.28
C ARG A 215 10.34 16.68 -7.19
N SER A 216 11.26 17.12 -6.33
CA SER A 216 11.69 18.52 -6.27
C SER A 216 12.79 18.77 -7.31
N ILE A 217 12.89 19.99 -7.81
CA ILE A 217 13.92 20.38 -8.80
C ILE A 217 15.24 20.70 -8.09
N ASP A 218 15.16 21.34 -6.92
CA ASP A 218 16.32 21.91 -6.23
C ASP A 218 16.82 21.07 -5.05
N ILE A 219 16.02 20.10 -4.61
CA ILE A 219 16.30 19.27 -3.43
C ILE A 219 16.09 17.81 -3.81
N THR A 220 17.06 16.95 -3.48
CA THR A 220 16.93 15.50 -3.75
C THR A 220 15.83 14.87 -2.89
N ALA A 221 15.23 13.80 -3.40
CA ALA A 221 14.27 12.99 -2.63
C ALA A 221 14.86 12.48 -1.32
N GLN A 222 16.15 12.11 -1.32
CA GLN A 222 16.87 11.64 -0.13
C GLN A 222 16.95 12.72 0.96
N GLN A 223 17.26 13.97 0.61
CA GLN A 223 17.32 15.06 1.59
C GLN A 223 15.96 15.33 2.24
N ILE A 224 14.88 15.34 1.44
CA ILE A 224 13.53 15.51 1.96
C ILE A 224 13.14 14.32 2.85
N HIS A 225 13.44 13.09 2.40
CA HIS A 225 13.19 11.87 3.16
C HIS A 225 13.89 11.91 4.53
N ASP A 226 15.17 12.27 4.57
CA ASP A 226 15.93 12.30 5.82
C ASP A 226 15.40 13.36 6.80
N GLU A 227 14.94 14.52 6.32
CA GLU A 227 14.30 15.53 7.18
C GLU A 227 12.94 15.09 7.70
N LEU A 228 12.14 14.44 6.86
CA LEU A 228 10.83 13.88 7.23
C LEU A 228 10.99 12.72 8.24
N GLU A 229 11.99 11.87 8.05
CA GLU A 229 12.27 10.73 8.93
C GLU A 229 12.67 11.20 10.33
N LYS A 230 13.44 12.32 10.44
CA LYS A 230 13.80 12.94 11.72
C LYS A 230 12.58 13.38 12.55
N ILE A 231 11.49 13.74 11.89
CA ILE A 231 10.24 14.20 12.54
C ILE A 231 9.14 13.14 12.53
N GLY A 232 9.46 11.90 12.19
CA GLY A 232 8.54 10.78 12.37
C GLY A 232 7.56 10.54 11.22
N VAL A 233 7.88 10.99 10.02
CA VAL A 233 7.13 10.69 8.81
C VAL A 233 7.79 9.53 8.08
N VAL A 234 7.04 8.47 7.83
CA VAL A 234 7.50 7.26 7.13
C VAL A 234 6.91 7.24 5.73
N ILE A 235 7.76 7.42 4.72
CA ILE A 235 7.42 7.44 3.29
C ILE A 235 8.37 6.51 2.53
N ASP A 236 8.10 6.29 1.23
CA ASP A 236 8.99 5.57 0.33
C ASP A 236 9.71 6.56 -0.59
N ILE A 237 10.94 6.22 -0.98
CA ILE A 237 11.65 6.90 -2.06
C ILE A 237 12.17 5.85 -3.03
N ARG A 238 12.11 6.17 -4.32
CA ARG A 238 12.69 5.32 -5.37
C ARG A 238 13.38 6.21 -6.38
N ASP A 239 14.68 5.96 -6.55
CA ASP A 239 15.57 6.88 -7.27
C ASP A 239 15.45 8.29 -6.65
N ASP A 240 15.18 9.32 -7.46
CA ASP A 240 14.98 10.69 -6.99
C ASP A 240 13.48 11.07 -6.96
N ILE A 241 12.61 10.13 -6.59
CA ILE A 241 11.16 10.32 -6.52
C ILE A 241 10.66 9.95 -5.13
N ILE A 242 9.92 10.87 -4.51
CA ILE A 242 9.17 10.62 -3.28
C ILE A 242 7.85 9.96 -3.65
N ARG A 243 7.54 8.87 -2.95
CA ARG A 243 6.35 8.05 -3.18
C ARG A 243 5.56 7.91 -1.90
N ILE A 244 4.29 8.29 -1.98
CA ILE A 244 3.39 8.33 -0.84
C ILE A 244 2.13 7.58 -1.21
N ALA A 245 1.82 6.52 -0.46
CA ALA A 245 0.58 5.79 -0.62
C ALA A 245 -0.16 5.75 0.73
N PRO A 246 -1.08 6.69 0.95
CA PRO A 246 -1.99 6.59 2.08
C PRO A 246 -2.93 5.38 1.87
N VAL A 247 -3.18 4.65 2.95
CA VAL A 247 -4.12 3.51 2.98
C VAL A 247 -5.30 3.90 3.84
N SER A 248 -6.49 3.97 3.23
CA SER A 248 -7.72 4.44 3.89
C SER A 248 -8.10 3.71 5.16
N LEU A 249 -7.65 2.46 5.35
CA LEU A 249 -7.92 1.69 6.57
C LEU A 249 -7.23 2.24 7.82
N TYR A 250 -6.11 2.97 7.64
CA TYR A 250 -5.25 3.43 8.73
C TYR A 250 -4.60 4.78 8.43
N ASN A 251 -5.11 5.55 7.48
CA ASN A 251 -4.72 6.94 7.30
C ASN A 251 -5.96 7.81 7.30
N SER A 252 -5.89 8.90 8.05
CA SER A 252 -6.96 9.87 8.19
C SER A 252 -6.64 11.13 7.38
N PHE A 253 -7.64 11.96 7.09
CA PHE A 253 -7.44 13.27 6.49
C PHE A 253 -6.52 14.14 7.36
N ALA A 254 -6.60 14.04 8.69
CA ALA A 254 -5.68 14.74 9.58
C ALA A 254 -4.22 14.29 9.41
N ASP A 255 -3.95 12.99 9.20
CA ASP A 255 -2.59 12.53 8.88
C ASP A 255 -2.08 13.17 7.59
N ILE A 256 -2.92 13.26 6.55
CA ILE A 256 -2.57 13.86 5.26
C ILE A 256 -2.28 15.34 5.43
N PHE A 257 -3.14 16.06 6.16
CA PHE A 257 -2.93 17.48 6.45
C PHE A 257 -1.64 17.71 7.23
N GLN A 258 -1.38 16.90 8.26
CA GLN A 258 -0.18 16.99 9.07
C GLN A 258 1.07 16.68 8.23
N PHE A 259 1.03 15.64 7.40
CA PHE A 259 2.08 15.32 6.45
C PHE A 259 2.42 16.51 5.53
N LEU A 260 1.41 17.12 4.89
CA LEU A 260 1.63 18.26 4.00
C LEU A 260 2.26 19.46 4.72
N SER A 261 1.89 19.68 5.99
CA SER A 261 2.46 20.72 6.83
C SER A 261 3.94 20.43 7.13
N LEU A 262 4.27 19.21 7.55
CA LEU A 262 5.64 18.79 7.84
C LEU A 262 6.53 18.75 6.59
N LEU A 263 5.97 18.35 5.44
CA LEU A 263 6.66 18.40 4.14
C LEU A 263 7.03 19.84 3.79
N LYS A 264 6.10 20.78 3.95
CA LYS A 264 6.36 22.21 3.71
C LYS A 264 7.47 22.73 4.63
N GLU A 265 7.44 22.39 5.92
CA GLU A 265 8.48 22.76 6.87
C GLU A 265 9.85 22.19 6.49
N ALA A 266 9.91 20.91 6.13
CA ALA A 266 11.14 20.24 5.69
C ALA A 266 11.74 20.92 4.45
N ILE A 267 10.92 21.24 3.45
CA ILE A 267 11.36 21.94 2.24
C ILE A 267 11.90 23.34 2.57
N ILE A 268 11.22 24.10 3.44
CA ILE A 268 11.67 25.43 3.87
C ILE A 268 13.02 25.36 4.61
N ALA A 269 13.17 24.39 5.52
CA ALA A 269 14.42 24.19 6.25
C ALA A 269 15.59 23.89 5.29
N LEU A 270 15.39 22.97 4.34
CA LEU A 270 16.43 22.57 3.38
C LEU A 270 16.81 23.69 2.40
N THR A 271 15.84 24.50 1.96
CA THR A 271 16.12 25.65 1.08
C THR A 271 16.84 26.78 1.79
N THR A 272 16.57 27.01 3.09
CA THR A 272 17.25 28.07 3.87
C THR A 272 18.72 27.73 4.09
N VAL A 273 19.03 26.48 4.46
CA VAL A 273 20.41 25.99 4.63
C VAL A 273 21.21 26.05 3.32
N SER A 274 20.56 25.75 2.19
CA SER A 274 21.20 25.79 0.87
C SER A 274 21.60 27.22 0.46
N LYS A 275 20.81 28.23 0.84
CA LYS A 275 21.13 29.64 0.56
C LYS A 275 22.31 30.13 1.39
N GLU A 276 22.35 29.83 2.68
CA GLU A 276 23.44 30.25 3.58
C GLU A 276 24.80 29.64 3.19
N SER A 277 24.80 28.40 2.69
CA SER A 277 26.00 27.71 2.20
C SER A 277 26.49 28.19 0.84
N SER A 278 25.62 28.81 0.02
CA SER A 278 25.98 29.42 -1.28
C SER A 278 26.49 30.87 -1.19
N THR A 279 26.37 31.50 -0.02
CA THR A 279 26.82 32.88 0.27
C THR A 279 28.16 32.97 1.00
N ASN A 280 28.79 31.83 1.31
CA ASN A 280 30.15 31.73 1.86
C ASN A 280 31.11 31.14 0.83
#